data_AF-C4XDW3-F1
#
_entry.id   AF-C4XDW3-F1
#
_cell.length_a   1.000
_cell.length_b   1.000
_cell.length_c   1.000
_cell.angle_alpha   90.00
_cell.angle_beta   90.00
_cell.angle_gamma   90.00
#
_symmetry.space_group_name_H-M   'P 1'
#
loop_
_entity.id
_entity.type
_entity.pdbx_description
1 polymer ?
#
loop_
_entity_poly.entity_id
_entity_poly.type
_entity_poly.pdbx_seq_one_letter_code
_entity_poly.pdbx_strand_id
1 'polypeptide(L)' 'MLGIRKDFKYNFTFPKPIPLTKKLNWVFDNAEVNKEIGYTLRVGGKGSWLNNRRNWDTI' A
#
# COMPACT_ATOMS: atom_id res chain seq x y z
N MET A 1 -8.65 1.25 -3.91
CA MET A 1 -9.97 1.45 -4.54
C MET A 1 -9.99 0.71 -5.85
N LEU A 2 -11.01 -0.10 -6.13
CA LEU A 2 -11.15 -0.79 -7.42
C LEU A 2 -12.26 -0.10 -8.21
N GLY A 3 -11.94 0.47 -9.37
CA GLY A 3 -12.91 1.03 -10.30
C GLY A 3 -13.11 0.08 -11.47
N ILE A 4 -14.32 -0.46 -11.63
CA ILE A 4 -14.69 -1.31 -12.77
C ILE A 4 -15.61 -0.50 -13.68
N ARG A 5 -15.31 -0.49 -14.99
CA ARG A 5 -16.16 0.16 -16.00
C ARG A 5 -17.48 -0.59 -16.11
N LYS A 6 -18.60 0.14 -16.16
CA LYS A 6 -19.97 -0.43 -16.03
C LYS A 6 -20.35 -1.44 -17.10
N ASP A 7 -19.76 -1.35 -18.28
CA ASP A 7 -19.96 -2.22 -19.43
C ASP A 7 -19.16 -3.53 -19.36
N PHE A 8 -18.23 -3.64 -18.42
CA PHE A 8 -17.36 -4.81 -18.28
C PHE A 8 -17.89 -5.73 -17.16
N LYS A 9 -18.39 -6.91 -17.52
CA LYS A 9 -18.73 -7.96 -16.54
C LYS A 9 -17.46 -8.68 -16.12
N TYR A 10 -17.03 -8.47 -14.87
CA TYR A 10 -15.83 -9.08 -14.32
C TYR A 10 -16.12 -9.70 -12.94
N ASN A 11 -15.66 -10.93 -12.76
CA ASN A 11 -15.77 -11.65 -11.49
C ASN A 11 -14.52 -11.38 -10.64
N PHE A 12 -14.45 -10.20 -10.03
CA PHE A 12 -13.41 -9.89 -9.05
C PHE A 12 -13.83 -10.38 -7.66
N THR A 13 -12.91 -11.05 -6.97
CA THR A 13 -13.02 -11.29 -5.53
C THR A 13 -11.74 -10.82 -4.84
N PHE A 14 -11.90 -10.22 -3.66
CA PHE A 14 -10.74 -9.85 -2.87
C PHE A 14 -10.02 -11.12 -2.38
N PRO A 15 -8.68 -11.14 -2.41
CA PRO A 15 -7.93 -12.28 -1.92
C PRO A 15 -8.14 -12.46 -0.42
N LYS A 16 -8.03 -13.71 0.04
CA LYS A 16 -8.02 -14.01 1.47
C LYS A 16 -6.75 -13.41 2.11
N PRO A 17 -6.81 -12.97 3.38
CA PRO A 17 -5.64 -12.50 4.08
C PRO A 17 -4.60 -13.63 4.20
N ILE A 18 -3.34 -13.28 3.98
CA ILE A 18 -2.20 -14.19 4.08
C ILE A 18 -1.38 -13.77 5.32
N PRO A 19 -0.91 -14.71 6.15
CA PRO A 19 -0.09 -14.38 7.31
C PRO A 19 1.25 -13.75 6.92
N LEU A 20 1.77 -12.87 7.78
CA LEU A 20 3.07 -12.23 7.60
C LEU A 20 4.20 -13.25 7.83
N THR A 21 4.98 -13.53 6.80
CA THR A 21 6.12 -14.48 6.86
C THR A 21 7.48 -13.80 6.98
N LYS A 22 7.56 -12.49 6.65
CA LYS A 22 8.81 -11.73 6.60
C LYS A 22 8.77 -10.59 7.62
N LYS A 23 9.83 -10.50 8.43
CA LYS A 23 10.02 -9.47 9.44
C LYS A 23 10.83 -8.30 8.85
N LEU A 24 10.90 -7.19 9.58
CA LEU A 24 11.59 -5.98 9.12
C LEU A 24 13.09 -6.18 8.91
N ASN A 25 13.75 -6.97 9.78
CA ASN A 25 15.17 -7.29 9.65
C ASN A 25 15.50 -7.99 8.31
N TRP A 26 14.60 -8.82 7.80
CA TRP A 26 14.75 -9.49 6.50
C TRP A 26 14.83 -8.47 5.34
N VAL A 27 14.18 -7.32 5.48
CA VAL A 27 14.23 -6.24 4.48
C VAL A 27 15.57 -5.49 4.51
N PHE A 28 16.22 -5.43 5.67
CA PHE A 28 17.49 -4.71 5.90
C PHE A 28 18.67 -5.67 6.08
N ASP A 29 18.71 -6.78 5.34
CA ASP A 29 19.82 -7.75 5.33
C ASP A 29 20.24 -8.25 6.74
N ASN A 30 19.25 -8.50 7.60
CA ASN A 30 19.41 -8.91 9.00
C ASN A 30 20.07 -7.87 9.92
N ALA A 31 20.03 -6.58 9.56
CA ALA A 31 20.43 -5.51 10.45
C ALA A 31 19.58 -5.47 11.75
N GLU A 32 20.17 -4.91 12.81
CA GLU A 32 19.45 -4.64 14.05
C GLU A 32 18.38 -3.57 13.80
N VAL A 33 17.14 -3.87 14.16
CA VAL A 33 15.98 -3.00 13.93
C VAL A 33 15.22 -2.79 15.23
N ASN A 34 14.79 -1.55 15.46
CA ASN A 34 14.04 -1.16 16.66
C ASN A 34 12.60 -1.73 16.69
N LYS A 35 12.12 -2.32 15.58
CA LYS A 35 10.77 -2.87 15.44
C LYS A 35 10.80 -4.14 14.58
N GLU A 36 10.01 -5.12 14.96
CA GLU A 36 9.87 -6.38 14.23
C GLU A 36 9.02 -6.25 12.96
N ILE A 37 8.00 -5.38 13.01
CA ILE A 37 7.06 -5.13 11.92
C ILE A 37 7.28 -3.72 11.37
N GLY A 38 7.54 -3.62 10.07
CA GLY A 38 7.57 -2.35 9.34
C GLY A 38 6.17 -1.98 8.84
N TYR A 39 5.76 -0.74 9.11
CA TYR A 39 4.54 -0.18 8.52
C TYR A 39 4.90 0.60 7.26
N THR A 40 4.20 0.33 6.16
CA THR A 40 4.31 1.19 4.97
C THR A 40 3.26 2.28 5.09
N LEU A 41 3.70 3.50 5.38
CA LEU A 41 2.82 4.67 5.32
C LEU A 41 2.71 5.13 3.87
N ARG A 42 1.50 5.09 3.32
CA ARG A 42 1.19 5.78 2.06
C ARG A 42 0.88 7.23 2.38
N VAL A 43 1.79 8.12 2.02
CA VAL A 43 1.58 9.57 2.06
C VAL A 43 1.23 10.04 0.65
N GLY A 44 0.06 10.64 0.48
CA GLY A 44 -0.52 10.97 -0.81
C GLY A 44 -1.93 10.38 -0.92
N GLY A 45 -2.92 11.26 -0.83
CA GLY A 45 -4.33 10.94 -0.88
C GLY A 45 -5.10 12.20 -1.22
N LYS A 46 -6.26 12.03 -1.85
CA LYS A 46 -7.17 13.10 -2.24
C LYS A 46 -7.48 14.00 -1.03
N GLY A 47 -7.06 15.26 -1.09
CA GLY A 47 -7.24 16.25 -0.01
C GLY A 47 -5.99 16.56 0.83
N SER A 48 -4.84 15.95 0.55
CA SER A 48 -3.58 16.43 1.14
C SER A 48 -3.17 17.75 0.45
N TRP A 49 -2.99 18.83 1.23
CA TRP A 49 -2.52 20.16 0.78
C TRP A 49 -1.09 20.16 0.18
N LEU A 50 -0.50 18.99 -0.02
CA LEU A 50 0.82 18.80 -0.60
C LEU A 50 0.72 18.98 -2.12
N ASN A 51 0.85 20.22 -2.59
CA ASN A 51 0.87 20.61 -4.00
C ASN A 51 2.22 20.28 -4.67
N ASN A 52 2.70 19.05 -4.54
CA ASN A 52 3.93 18.56 -5.17
C ASN A 52 3.58 17.54 -6.26
N ARG A 53 4.32 17.52 -7.38
CA ARG A 53 4.29 16.49 -8.44
C ARG A 53 4.24 15.04 -7.94
N ARG A 54 4.74 14.76 -6.73
CA ARG A 54 4.73 13.43 -6.10
C ARG A 54 3.36 13.03 -5.53
N ASN A 55 2.39 13.94 -5.46
CA ASN A 55 1.05 13.70 -4.96
C ASN A 55 0.10 13.35 -6.12
N TRP A 56 0.20 12.12 -6.59
CA TRP A 56 -0.51 11.62 -7.76
C TRP A 56 -2.04 11.46 -7.54
N ASP A 57 -2.51 11.52 -6.29
CA ASP A 57 -3.91 11.28 -5.89
C ASP A 57 -4.77 12.56 -5.71
N THR A 58 -4.31 13.74 -6.15
CA THR A 58 -5.00 15.04 -5.95
C THR A 58 -5.93 15.50 -7.08
N ILE A 59 -6.44 14.58 -7.91
CA ILE A 59 -7.42 14.89 -8.97
C ILE A 59 -8.81 14.37 -8.59
#